data_AF-A0A6M3Y2L9-F1
#
_entry.id   AF-A0A6M3Y2L9-F1
#
_cell.length_a   1.000
_cell.length_b   1.000
_cell.length_c   1.000
_cell.angle_alpha   90.00
_cell.angle_beta   90.00
_cell.angle_gamma   90.00
#
_symmetry.space_group_name_H-M   'P 1'
#
loop_
_entity.id
_entity.type
_entity.pdbx_description
1 polymer ?
#
loop_
_entity_poly.entity_id
_entity_poly.type
_entity_poly.pdbx_seq_one_letter_code
_entity_poly.pdbx_strand_id
1 'polypeptide(L)'
;MIYRTPKLKDCTPLSLINAVIEISTLGLEVGRTAHIIPFKAEATVIVDYKGFIELAHRSNQIASFPFKPVYEKDVFEYEEGTTRYIKHKPAREKRGQLVAAYAIANFKGGGFDFEVVLPEDIEATKKKAPGAKSKDSPWNDPDQEWTMWCKTAVRRLAKRIPQCPELQKAAYLEELVEAGLKQNLAHVTNGIIDVDFKAVKDEPKEPIQKQAITEKLDKLKADGQISKETKLCPNKNDKPVPIADCDLCTARQGCPAWA
;
A
#
# COMPACT_ATOMS: atom_id res chain seq x y z
N MET A 1 -2.93 -2.02 8.79
CA MET A 1 -3.69 -2.09 7.53
C MET A 1 -4.91 -3.00 7.62
N ILE A 2 -4.74 -4.29 7.93
CA ILE A 2 -5.83 -5.28 8.05
C ILE A 2 -6.90 -4.89 9.10
N TYR A 3 -6.49 -4.22 10.18
CA TYR A 3 -7.44 -3.73 11.20
C TYR A 3 -8.40 -2.65 10.68
N ARG A 4 -7.97 -1.80 9.75
CA ARG A 4 -8.81 -0.72 9.18
C ARG A 4 -9.78 -1.24 8.12
N THR A 5 -9.41 -2.33 7.43
CA THR A 5 -10.25 -2.95 6.39
C THR A 5 -10.32 -4.46 6.65
N PRO A 6 -11.25 -4.91 7.52
CA PRO A 6 -11.31 -6.31 7.97
C PRO A 6 -11.46 -7.33 6.84
N LYS A 7 -12.13 -6.95 5.74
CA LYS A 7 -12.32 -7.78 4.53
C LYS A 7 -11.01 -8.17 3.83
N LEU A 8 -9.90 -7.51 4.13
CA LEU A 8 -8.58 -7.94 3.64
C LEU A 8 -8.13 -9.28 4.23
N LYS A 9 -8.72 -9.71 5.36
CA LYS A 9 -8.46 -11.05 5.94
C LYS A 9 -8.96 -12.19 5.06
N ASP A 10 -9.99 -11.92 4.26
CA ASP A 10 -10.65 -12.91 3.42
C ASP A 10 -10.00 -13.03 2.03
N CYS A 11 -8.98 -12.19 1.74
CA CYS A 11 -8.24 -12.23 0.49
C CYS A 11 -7.19 -13.33 0.49
N THR A 12 -6.80 -13.80 -0.70
CA THR A 12 -5.71 -14.78 -0.82
C THR A 12 -4.40 -14.20 -0.25
N PRO A 13 -3.63 -14.96 0.56
CA PRO A 13 -2.35 -14.46 1.09
C PRO A 13 -1.39 -14.01 -0.01
N LEU A 14 -1.42 -14.68 -1.16
CA LEU A 14 -0.62 -14.34 -2.32
C LEU A 14 -0.97 -12.96 -2.89
N SER A 15 -2.26 -12.64 -3.08
CA SER A 15 -2.66 -11.32 -3.58
C SER A 15 -2.24 -10.19 -2.64
N LEU A 16 -2.27 -10.42 -1.32
CA LEU A 16 -1.84 -9.43 -0.34
C LEU A 16 -0.34 -9.17 -0.44
N ILE A 17 0.47 -10.24 -0.56
CA ILE A 17 1.92 -10.12 -0.75
C ILE A 17 2.23 -9.39 -2.07
N ASN A 18 1.55 -9.75 -3.16
CA ASN A 18 1.70 -9.10 -4.45
C ASN A 18 1.41 -7.60 -4.34
N ALA A 19 0.28 -7.23 -3.73
CA ALA A 19 -0.11 -5.83 -3.55
C ALA A 19 0.92 -5.02 -2.74
N VAL A 20 1.54 -5.64 -1.73
CA VAL A 20 2.61 -5.00 -0.96
C VAL A 20 3.87 -4.81 -1.81
N ILE A 21 4.28 -5.83 -2.56
CA ILE A 21 5.44 -5.75 -3.47
C ILE A 21 5.21 -4.66 -4.51
N GLU A 22 4.03 -4.62 -5.13
CA GLU A 22 3.68 -3.61 -6.13
C GLU A 22 3.81 -2.18 -5.57
N ILE A 23 3.23 -1.92 -4.39
CA ILE A 23 3.35 -0.61 -3.74
C ILE A 23 4.82 -0.26 -3.43
N SER A 24 5.60 -1.24 -2.94
CA SER A 24 7.03 -1.06 -2.71
C SER A 24 7.82 -0.76 -3.98
N THR A 25 7.48 -1.40 -5.11
CA THR A 25 8.16 -1.15 -6.39
C THR A 25 7.89 0.25 -6.94
N LEU A 26 6.72 0.82 -6.64
CA LEU A 26 6.39 2.22 -6.95
C LEU A 26 7.05 3.20 -5.95
N GLY A 27 7.60 2.69 -4.84
CA GLY A 27 8.10 3.50 -3.74
C GLY A 27 7.01 4.35 -3.10
N LEU A 28 5.78 3.84 -3.01
CA LEU A 28 4.64 4.56 -2.43
C LEU A 28 4.34 4.06 -1.01
N GLU A 29 3.66 4.90 -0.24
CA GLU A 29 3.23 4.65 1.12
C GLU A 29 1.79 4.15 1.15
N VAL A 30 1.62 3.02 1.84
CA VAL A 30 0.32 2.44 2.11
C VAL A 30 -0.51 3.33 3.04
N GLY A 31 -1.71 3.72 2.59
CA GLY A 31 -2.69 4.50 3.35
C GLY A 31 -2.64 6.01 3.10
N ARG A 32 -1.59 6.53 2.44
CA ARG A 32 -1.49 7.94 2.06
C ARG A 32 -1.45 8.13 0.55
N THR A 33 -0.60 7.38 -0.15
CA THR A 33 -0.34 7.57 -1.58
C THR A 33 -0.77 6.37 -2.42
N ALA A 34 -0.92 5.20 -1.81
CA ALA A 34 -1.61 4.04 -2.38
C ALA A 34 -2.44 3.32 -1.31
N HIS A 35 -3.48 2.61 -1.72
CA HIS A 35 -4.36 1.85 -0.84
C HIS A 35 -4.50 0.42 -1.38
N ILE A 36 -4.64 -0.55 -0.48
CA ILE A 36 -5.00 -1.93 -0.85
C ILE A 36 -6.45 -2.13 -0.49
N ILE A 37 -7.27 -2.43 -1.50
CA ILE A 37 -8.71 -2.62 -1.37
C ILE A 37 -9.03 -4.08 -1.73
N PRO A 38 -9.87 -4.77 -0.94
CA PRO A 38 -10.33 -6.09 -1.31
C PRO A 38 -11.34 -5.98 -2.45
N PHE A 39 -11.05 -6.65 -3.57
CA PHE A 39 -12.01 -6.88 -4.64
C PHE A 39 -12.34 -8.36 -4.71
N LYS A 40 -13.55 -8.72 -4.26
CA LYS A 40 -13.95 -10.11 -4.02
C LYS A 40 -12.99 -10.79 -3.03
N ALA A 41 -12.14 -11.70 -3.50
CA ALA A 41 -11.16 -12.45 -2.71
C ALA A 41 -9.70 -12.10 -3.05
N GLU A 42 -9.48 -11.03 -3.81
CA GLU A 42 -8.13 -10.57 -4.21
C GLU A 42 -7.87 -9.19 -3.61
N ALA A 43 -6.67 -9.00 -3.06
CA ALA A 43 -6.18 -7.71 -2.64
C ALA A 43 -5.67 -6.92 -3.86
N THR A 44 -6.24 -5.75 -4.12
CA THR A 44 -5.93 -4.91 -5.30
C THR A 44 -5.33 -3.59 -4.85
N VAL A 45 -4.24 -3.16 -5.51
CA VAL A 45 -3.60 -1.86 -5.29
C VAL A 45 -4.35 -0.79 -6.07
N ILE A 46 -4.71 0.28 -5.38
CA ILE A 46 -5.27 1.49 -5.97
C ILE A 46 -4.36 2.65 -5.60
N VAL A 47 -3.73 3.23 -6.61
CA VAL A 47 -2.87 4.41 -6.43
C VAL A 47 -3.75 5.63 -6.21
N ASP A 48 -3.48 6.37 -5.14
CA ASP A 48 -4.24 7.57 -4.83
C ASP A 48 -3.75 8.75 -5.69
N TYR A 49 -4.58 9.78 -5.85
CA TYR A 49 -4.19 10.96 -6.63
C TYR A 49 -2.92 11.63 -6.07
N LYS A 50 -2.71 11.55 -4.74
CA LYS A 50 -1.48 11.99 -4.07
C LYS A 50 -0.26 11.19 -4.53
N GLY A 51 -0.40 9.88 -4.72
CA GLY A 51 0.65 9.04 -5.28
C GLY A 51 0.98 9.41 -6.72
N PHE A 52 -0.03 9.66 -7.56
CA PHE A 52 0.18 10.17 -8.92
C PHE A 52 0.95 11.49 -8.93
N ILE A 53 0.59 12.45 -8.07
CA ILE A 53 1.28 13.74 -7.97
C ILE A 53 2.73 13.55 -7.50
N GLU A 54 2.97 12.69 -6.50
CA GLU A 54 4.31 12.41 -6.01
C GLU A 54 5.18 11.77 -7.11
N LEU A 55 4.67 10.76 -7.80
CA LEU A 55 5.36 10.11 -8.92
C LEU A 55 5.61 11.11 -10.08
N ALA A 56 4.65 11.99 -10.38
CA ALA A 56 4.82 13.03 -11.37
C ALA A 56 5.97 14.00 -11.00
N HIS A 57 6.11 14.36 -9.73
CA HIS A 57 7.23 15.18 -9.28
C HIS A 57 8.59 14.46 -9.32
N ARG A 58 8.62 13.13 -9.16
CA ARG A 58 9.84 12.33 -9.30
C ARG A 58 10.42 12.34 -10.71
N SER A 59 9.61 12.60 -11.74
CA SER A 59 10.11 12.79 -13.12
C SER A 59 11.11 13.93 -13.25
N ASN A 60 11.13 14.86 -12.29
CA ASN A 60 11.88 16.11 -12.33
C ASN A 60 11.54 17.02 -13.53
N GLN A 61 10.54 16.68 -14.34
CA GLN A 61 10.06 17.49 -15.47
C GLN A 61 8.85 18.35 -15.10
N ILE A 62 8.11 17.96 -14.05
CA ILE A 62 6.96 18.71 -13.53
C ILE A 62 7.44 19.75 -12.52
N ALA A 63 7.15 21.03 -12.79
CA ALA A 63 7.37 22.15 -11.89
C ALA A 63 6.29 22.25 -10.82
N SER A 64 5.02 22.14 -11.22
CA SER A 64 3.87 22.19 -10.30
C SER A 64 2.66 21.46 -10.87
N PHE A 65 1.81 20.96 -9.98
CA PHE A 65 0.61 20.20 -10.32
C PHE A 65 -0.66 20.77 -9.65
N PRO A 66 -1.08 22.01 -9.93
CA PRO A 66 -2.28 22.55 -9.31
C PRO A 66 -3.55 21.91 -9.86
N PHE A 67 -4.50 21.62 -8.98
CA PHE A 67 -5.83 21.13 -9.32
C PHE A 67 -6.88 21.86 -8.49
N LYS A 68 -8.04 22.17 -9.08
CA LYS A 68 -9.11 22.91 -8.40
C LYS A 68 -10.50 22.49 -8.89
N PRO A 69 -11.51 22.53 -8.00
CA PRO A 69 -12.90 22.51 -8.39
C PRO A 69 -13.36 23.89 -8.91
N VAL A 70 -14.29 23.86 -9.86
CA VAL A 70 -14.95 25.00 -10.49
C VAL A 70 -16.44 24.92 -10.17
N TYR A 71 -16.98 26.04 -9.73
CA TYR A 71 -18.38 26.19 -9.35
C TYR A 71 -19.10 27.18 -10.26
N GLU A 72 -20.42 27.10 -10.26
CA GLU A 72 -21.33 27.84 -11.15
C GLU A 72 -21.04 29.34 -11.27
N LYS A 73 -20.66 30.00 -10.17
CA LYS A 73 -20.39 31.45 -10.15
C LYS A 73 -18.94 31.83 -10.39
N ASP A 74 -18.05 30.86 -10.60
CA ASP A 74 -16.67 31.14 -10.95
C ASP A 74 -16.58 31.59 -12.41
N VAL A 75 -15.63 32.49 -12.71
CA VAL A 75 -15.30 32.78 -14.10
C VAL A 75 -14.36 31.70 -14.58
N PHE A 76 -14.86 30.81 -15.44
CA PHE A 76 -14.10 29.69 -15.98
C PHE A 76 -14.17 29.66 -17.51
N GLU A 77 -13.01 29.77 -18.15
CA GLU A 77 -12.84 29.77 -19.61
C GLU A 77 -11.67 28.85 -19.96
N TYR A 78 -11.83 27.97 -20.95
CA TYR A 78 -10.75 27.13 -21.44
C TYR A 78 -10.92 26.82 -22.92
N GLU A 79 -9.81 26.59 -23.61
CA GLU A 79 -9.77 26.14 -25.01
C GLU A 79 -8.75 25.02 -25.17
N GLU A 80 -9.14 23.99 -25.92
CA GLU A 80 -8.29 22.82 -26.23
C GLU A 80 -7.72 22.84 -27.67
N GLY A 81 -8.03 23.88 -28.44
CA GLY A 81 -7.59 24.05 -29.82
C GLY A 81 -6.08 24.29 -29.96
N THR A 82 -5.66 24.81 -31.12
CA THR A 82 -4.24 25.06 -31.45
C THR A 82 -3.51 25.90 -30.40
N THR A 83 -4.20 26.87 -29.80
CA THR A 83 -3.69 27.68 -28.69
C THR A 83 -4.45 27.33 -27.43
N ARG A 84 -3.93 26.36 -26.68
CA ARG A 84 -4.56 25.91 -25.44
C ARG A 84 -4.46 26.97 -24.34
N TYR A 85 -5.57 27.26 -23.67
CA TYR A 85 -5.56 28.10 -22.48
C TYR A 85 -6.58 27.64 -21.45
N ILE A 86 -6.35 28.00 -20.19
CA ILE A 86 -7.27 27.81 -19.09
C ILE A 86 -7.21 29.01 -18.16
N LYS A 87 -8.38 29.54 -17.79
CA LYS A 87 -8.52 30.69 -16.92
C LYS A 87 -9.62 30.41 -15.91
N HIS A 88 -9.26 30.51 -14.64
CA HIS A 88 -10.17 30.30 -13.54
C HIS A 88 -10.03 31.43 -12.53
N LYS A 89 -11.13 32.16 -12.28
CA LYS A 89 -11.23 33.16 -11.21
C LYS A 89 -12.36 32.74 -10.26
N PRO A 90 -12.04 32.19 -9.08
CA PRO A 90 -13.03 31.81 -8.09
C PRO A 90 -13.87 33.00 -7.63
N ALA A 91 -15.18 32.83 -7.49
CA ALA A 91 -16.03 33.79 -6.82
C ALA A 91 -15.67 33.87 -5.32
N ARG A 92 -15.71 35.09 -4.76
CA ARG A 92 -15.35 35.34 -3.36
C ARG A 92 -16.36 34.77 -2.37
N GLU A 93 -17.64 34.75 -2.74
CA GLU A 93 -18.73 34.32 -1.86
C GLU A 93 -19.75 33.48 -2.64
N LYS A 94 -20.36 32.51 -1.95
CA LYS A 94 -21.48 31.68 -2.44
C LYS A 94 -21.26 31.14 -3.86
N ARG A 95 -20.15 30.43 -4.07
CA ARG A 95 -19.67 29.90 -5.37
C ARG A 95 -20.71 29.06 -6.15
N GLY A 96 -21.70 28.49 -5.48
CA GLY A 96 -22.81 27.75 -6.11
C GLY A 96 -22.53 26.26 -6.20
N GLN A 97 -23.15 25.59 -7.16
CA GLN A 97 -22.97 24.16 -7.39
C GLN A 97 -21.65 23.86 -8.10
N LEU A 98 -21.12 22.65 -7.92
CA LEU A 98 -19.92 22.19 -8.59
C LEU A 98 -20.24 21.90 -10.08
N VAL A 99 -19.52 22.52 -11.00
CA VAL A 99 -19.80 22.42 -12.45
C VAL A 99 -18.67 21.78 -13.25
N ALA A 100 -17.43 21.87 -12.77
CA ALA A 100 -16.27 21.22 -13.39
C ALA A 100 -15.15 21.04 -12.35
N ALA A 101 -14.13 20.27 -12.71
CA ALA A 101 -12.84 20.34 -12.03
C ALA A 101 -11.72 20.29 -13.06
N TYR A 102 -10.53 20.75 -12.69
CA TYR A 102 -9.38 20.66 -13.57
C TYR A 102 -8.10 20.37 -12.80
N ALA A 103 -7.12 19.85 -13.54
CA ALA A 103 -5.73 19.70 -13.12
C ALA A 103 -4.81 20.31 -14.18
N ILE A 104 -3.71 20.92 -13.76
CA ILE A 104 -2.67 21.48 -14.64
C ILE A 104 -1.34 20.85 -14.23
N ALA A 105 -0.52 20.51 -15.20
CA ALA A 105 0.87 20.11 -15.03
C ALA A 105 1.74 21.15 -15.73
N ASN A 106 2.45 21.96 -14.94
CA ASN A 106 3.40 22.93 -15.47
C ASN A 106 4.76 22.25 -15.64
N PHE A 107 5.38 22.38 -16.81
CA PHE A 107 6.67 21.76 -17.08
C PHE A 107 7.82 22.70 -16.72
N LYS A 108 8.95 22.14 -16.25
CA LYS A 108 10.15 22.94 -15.93
C LYS A 108 10.75 23.61 -17.15
N GLY A 109 10.61 23.00 -18.33
CA GLY A 109 11.05 23.56 -19.62
C GLY A 109 10.13 24.66 -20.18
N GLY A 110 9.07 25.02 -19.46
CA GLY A 110 8.02 25.90 -19.97
C GLY A 110 6.87 25.13 -20.62
N GLY A 111 5.75 25.83 -20.82
CA GLY A 111 4.50 25.22 -21.25
C GLY A 111 3.79 24.48 -20.12
N PHE A 112 2.61 23.97 -20.45
CA PHE A 112 1.75 23.25 -19.52
C PHE A 112 0.85 22.30 -20.30
N ASP A 113 0.35 21.29 -19.61
CA ASP A 113 -0.80 20.49 -20.03
C ASP A 113 -1.86 20.56 -18.94
N PHE A 114 -3.12 20.47 -19.30
CA PHE A 114 -4.23 20.46 -18.35
C PHE A 114 -5.32 19.50 -18.79
N GLU A 115 -6.09 19.02 -17.82
CA GLU A 115 -7.30 18.24 -18.02
C GLU A 115 -8.46 18.97 -17.36
N VAL A 116 -9.58 19.10 -18.07
CA VAL A 116 -10.87 19.51 -17.50
C VAL A 116 -11.79 18.29 -17.47
N VAL A 117 -12.49 18.11 -16.36
CA VAL A 117 -13.52 17.08 -16.21
C VAL A 117 -14.87 17.74 -16.00
N LEU A 118 -15.85 17.29 -16.77
CA LEU A 118 -17.22 17.77 -16.73
C LEU A 118 -18.13 16.78 -15.96
N PRO A 119 -19.37 17.17 -15.61
CA PRO A 119 -20.26 16.28 -14.85
C PRO A 119 -20.46 14.91 -15.53
N GLU A 120 -20.54 14.90 -16.87
CA GLU A 120 -20.69 13.68 -17.68
C GLU A 120 -19.51 12.71 -17.52
N ASP A 121 -18.29 13.24 -17.45
CA ASP A 121 -17.06 12.45 -17.22
C ASP A 121 -17.06 11.77 -15.85
N ILE A 122 -17.53 12.51 -14.86
CA ILE A 122 -17.61 12.06 -13.47
C ILE A 122 -18.68 10.99 -13.34
N GLU A 123 -19.84 11.16 -13.98
CA GLU A 123 -20.88 10.13 -14.01
C GLU A 123 -20.38 8.85 -14.68
N ALA A 124 -19.66 8.95 -15.80
CA ALA A 124 -19.05 7.81 -16.47
C ALA A 124 -18.03 7.09 -15.56
N THR A 125 -17.23 7.84 -14.82
CA THR A 125 -16.26 7.31 -13.85
C THR A 125 -16.96 6.65 -12.66
N LYS A 126 -18.01 7.29 -12.12
CA LYS A 126 -18.82 6.79 -11.01
C LYS A 126 -19.51 5.46 -11.36
N LYS A 127 -19.98 5.29 -12.61
CA LYS A 127 -20.58 4.03 -13.09
C LYS A 127 -19.59 2.86 -13.09
N LYS A 128 -18.31 3.12 -13.38
CA LYS A 128 -17.24 2.11 -13.40
C LYS A 128 -16.67 1.83 -12.00
N ALA A 129 -16.74 2.81 -11.09
CA ALA A 129 -16.14 2.69 -9.76
C ALA A 129 -16.89 1.64 -8.90
N PRO A 130 -16.23 0.54 -8.47
CA PRO A 130 -16.89 -0.51 -7.69
C PRO A 130 -17.36 -0.01 -6.32
N GLY A 131 -16.67 0.98 -5.75
CA GLY A 131 -17.04 1.61 -4.49
C GLY A 131 -18.24 2.55 -4.57
N ALA A 132 -18.68 2.99 -5.76
CA ALA A 132 -19.76 3.98 -5.89
C ALA A 132 -21.13 3.46 -5.42
N LYS A 133 -21.32 2.14 -5.40
CA LYS A 133 -22.57 1.47 -4.98
C LYS A 133 -22.76 1.41 -3.47
N SER A 134 -21.71 1.69 -2.68
CA SER A 134 -21.80 1.69 -1.21
C SER A 134 -22.45 2.98 -0.71
N LYS A 135 -23.28 2.90 0.34
CA LYS A 135 -23.88 4.10 0.97
C LYS A 135 -22.80 5.03 1.52
N ASP A 136 -21.77 4.46 2.14
CA ASP A 136 -20.64 5.21 2.74
C ASP A 136 -19.53 5.56 1.72
N SER A 137 -19.89 5.61 0.43
CA SER A 137 -18.93 5.93 -0.62
C SER A 137 -18.66 7.43 -0.65
N PRO A 138 -17.39 7.86 -0.83
CA PRO A 138 -17.06 9.26 -1.09
C PRO A 138 -17.82 9.88 -2.28
N TRP A 139 -18.32 9.04 -3.19
CA TRP A 139 -19.16 9.43 -4.33
C TRP A 139 -20.58 9.85 -3.95
N ASN A 140 -21.03 9.54 -2.74
CA ASN A 140 -22.39 9.79 -2.25
C ASN A 140 -22.41 10.81 -1.09
N ASP A 141 -21.23 11.27 -0.65
CA ASP A 141 -21.06 12.33 0.33
C ASP A 141 -20.88 13.68 -0.39
N PRO A 142 -21.83 14.63 -0.26
CA PRO A 142 -21.75 15.94 -0.89
C PRO A 142 -20.49 16.73 -0.50
N ASP A 143 -19.97 16.54 0.71
CA ASP A 143 -18.80 17.28 1.20
C ASP A 143 -17.48 16.79 0.55
N GLN A 144 -17.49 15.56 0.00
CA GLN A 144 -16.33 14.93 -0.62
C GLN A 144 -16.39 14.91 -2.14
N GLU A 145 -17.53 15.26 -2.73
CA GLU A 145 -17.76 15.22 -4.17
C GLU A 145 -16.69 16.00 -4.95
N TRP A 146 -16.37 17.22 -4.53
CA TRP A 146 -15.34 18.06 -5.18
C TRP A 146 -13.95 17.38 -5.23
N THR A 147 -13.62 16.57 -4.22
CA THR A 147 -12.36 15.83 -4.17
C THR A 147 -12.34 14.73 -5.22
N MET A 148 -13.47 14.06 -5.45
CA MET A 148 -13.61 13.00 -6.45
C MET A 148 -13.45 13.53 -7.88
N TRP A 149 -13.98 14.73 -8.15
CA TRP A 149 -13.82 15.38 -9.43
C TRP A 149 -12.35 15.74 -9.68
N CYS A 150 -11.70 16.36 -8.69
CA CYS A 150 -10.27 16.69 -8.77
C CYS A 150 -9.39 15.44 -8.95
N LYS A 151 -9.67 14.36 -8.22
CA LYS A 151 -8.97 13.09 -8.34
C LYS A 151 -9.07 12.53 -9.76
N THR A 152 -10.23 12.64 -10.38
CA THR A 152 -10.47 12.18 -11.75
C THR A 152 -9.63 12.99 -12.75
N ALA A 153 -9.62 14.33 -12.62
CA ALA A 153 -8.78 15.19 -13.45
C ALA A 153 -7.28 14.89 -13.31
N VAL A 154 -6.80 14.73 -12.07
CA VAL A 154 -5.39 14.40 -11.78
C VAL A 154 -4.98 13.09 -12.44
N ARG A 155 -5.81 12.04 -12.31
CA ARG A 155 -5.53 10.72 -12.87
C ARG A 155 -5.48 10.72 -14.39
N ARG A 156 -6.44 11.38 -15.05
CA ARG A 156 -6.46 11.49 -16.51
C ARG A 156 -5.24 12.25 -17.03
N LEU A 157 -4.89 13.37 -16.39
CA LEU A 157 -3.70 14.15 -16.76
C LEU A 157 -2.41 13.33 -16.56
N ALA A 158 -2.29 12.59 -15.46
CA ALA A 158 -1.12 11.78 -15.15
C ALA A 158 -0.81 10.69 -16.20
N LYS A 159 -1.79 10.26 -16.99
CA LYS A 159 -1.61 9.25 -18.07
C LYS A 159 -0.84 9.79 -19.29
N ARG A 160 -0.76 11.12 -19.50
CA ARG A 160 -0.15 11.71 -20.71
C ARG A 160 1.00 12.69 -20.48
N ILE A 161 1.20 13.17 -19.26
CA ILE A 161 2.37 14.00 -18.91
C ILE A 161 3.67 13.20 -19.03
N PRO A 162 4.85 13.82 -19.06
CA PRO A 162 6.12 13.10 -19.02
C PRO A 162 6.21 12.17 -17.81
N GLN A 163 6.41 10.88 -18.06
CA GLN A 163 6.34 9.84 -17.03
C GLN A 163 7.72 9.31 -16.67
N CYS A 164 7.94 9.09 -15.37
CA CYS A 164 8.99 8.17 -14.92
C CYS A 164 8.47 6.71 -15.04
N PRO A 165 9.35 5.69 -15.02
CA PRO A 165 8.95 4.30 -15.09
C PRO A 165 7.93 3.88 -14.02
N GLU A 166 8.01 4.46 -12.82
CA GLU A 166 7.07 4.21 -11.73
C GLU A 166 5.70 4.82 -12.01
N LEU A 167 5.65 6.02 -12.62
CA LEU A 167 4.38 6.65 -13.02
C LEU A 167 3.70 5.86 -14.15
N GLN A 168 4.49 5.34 -15.11
CA GLN A 168 4.00 4.43 -16.14
C GLN A 168 3.35 3.18 -15.53
N LYS A 169 4.03 2.55 -14.57
CA LYS A 169 3.50 1.38 -13.86
C LYS A 169 2.23 1.72 -13.08
N ALA A 170 2.18 2.86 -12.39
CA ALA A 170 1.00 3.30 -11.67
C ALA A 170 -0.19 3.56 -12.60
N ALA A 171 0.04 4.18 -13.77
CA ALA A 171 -0.99 4.38 -14.78
C ALA A 171 -1.53 3.05 -15.33
N TYR A 172 -0.63 2.10 -15.62
CA TYR A 172 -1.01 0.77 -16.08
C TYR A 172 -1.80 -0.03 -15.04
N LEU A 173 -1.40 0.00 -13.77
CA LEU A 173 -2.14 -0.64 -12.68
C LEU A 173 -3.57 -0.07 -12.55
N GLU A 174 -3.75 1.24 -12.74
CA GLU A 174 -5.07 1.88 -12.71
C GLU A 174 -5.93 1.45 -13.91
N GLU A 175 -5.34 1.33 -15.11
CA GLU A 175 -6.05 0.82 -16.30
C GLU A 175 -6.53 -0.62 -16.10
N LEU A 176 -5.73 -1.49 -15.48
CA LEU A 176 -6.14 -2.85 -15.13
C LEU A 176 -7.35 -2.84 -14.18
N VAL A 177 -7.35 -1.95 -13.18
CA VAL A 177 -8.49 -1.79 -12.25
C VAL A 177 -9.73 -1.29 -12.97
N GLU A 178 -9.59 -0.28 -13.84
CA GLU A 178 -10.68 0.25 -14.66
C GLU A 178 -11.27 -0.82 -15.60
N ALA A 179 -10.43 -1.69 -16.16
CA ALA A 179 -10.82 -2.81 -17.00
C ALA A 179 -11.38 -4.02 -16.21
N GLY A 180 -11.28 -4.01 -14.87
CA GLY A 180 -11.68 -5.13 -14.02
C GLY A 180 -10.78 -6.36 -14.17
N LEU A 181 -9.55 -6.18 -14.67
CA LEU A 181 -8.55 -7.23 -14.82
C LEU A 181 -7.80 -7.44 -13.50
N LYS A 182 -7.28 -8.65 -13.29
CA LYS A 182 -6.51 -8.99 -12.10
C LYS A 182 -5.11 -8.37 -12.17
N GLN A 183 -4.68 -7.76 -11.08
CA GLN A 183 -3.28 -7.36 -10.89
C GLN A 183 -2.49 -8.61 -10.49
N ASN A 184 -1.45 -8.93 -11.28
CA ASN A 184 -0.55 -10.06 -11.06
C ASN A 184 0.89 -9.53 -11.16
N LEU A 185 1.82 -10.11 -10.39
CA LEU A 185 3.24 -9.71 -10.36
C LEU A 185 3.91 -9.65 -11.75
N ALA A 186 3.47 -10.48 -12.69
CA ALA A 186 3.96 -10.47 -14.07
C ALA A 186 3.79 -9.09 -14.75
N HIS A 187 2.75 -8.34 -14.38
CA HIS A 187 2.42 -7.02 -14.91
C HIS A 187 3.34 -5.90 -14.41
N VAL A 188 4.06 -6.11 -13.30
CA VAL A 188 4.89 -5.07 -12.64
C VAL A 188 6.39 -5.33 -12.77
N THR A 189 6.77 -6.60 -12.99
CA THR A 189 8.16 -7.07 -13.01
C THR A 189 8.74 -7.26 -14.41
N ASN A 190 8.02 -6.90 -15.48
CA ASN A 190 8.41 -7.20 -16.87
C ASN A 190 8.79 -8.69 -17.08
N GLY A 191 8.12 -9.60 -16.38
CA GLY A 191 8.40 -11.04 -16.46
C GLY A 191 9.70 -11.50 -15.78
N ILE A 192 10.38 -10.64 -15.00
CA ILE A 192 11.63 -11.01 -14.31
C ILE A 192 11.37 -11.92 -13.11
N ILE A 193 10.15 -11.89 -12.55
CA ILE A 193 9.78 -12.69 -11.40
C ILE A 193 8.58 -13.58 -11.73
N ASP A 194 8.86 -14.74 -12.32
CA ASP A 194 7.94 -15.89 -12.31
C ASP A 194 8.00 -16.53 -10.91
N VAL A 195 7.31 -15.96 -9.92
CA VAL A 195 7.06 -16.73 -8.68
C VAL A 195 5.84 -17.60 -8.89
N ASP A 196 6.07 -18.78 -9.43
CA ASP A 196 5.23 -19.93 -9.15
C ASP A 196 5.40 -20.28 -7.67
N PHE A 197 4.73 -19.54 -6.78
CA PHE A 197 4.40 -20.07 -5.47
C PHE A 197 3.46 -21.23 -5.72
N LYS A 198 4.01 -22.43 -5.95
CA LYS A 198 3.26 -23.67 -5.74
C LYS A 198 2.67 -23.50 -4.35
N ALA A 199 1.35 -23.40 -4.28
CA ALA A 199 0.64 -23.52 -3.02
C ALA A 199 1.28 -24.72 -2.33
N VAL A 200 1.92 -24.48 -1.19
CA VAL A 200 2.30 -25.58 -0.31
C VAL A 200 0.96 -26.25 -0.09
N LYS A 201 0.75 -27.41 -0.71
CA LYS A 201 -0.41 -28.22 -0.41
C LYS A 201 -0.35 -28.32 1.10
N ASP A 202 -1.41 -27.93 1.78
CA ASP A 202 -1.62 -28.33 3.16
C ASP A 202 -1.80 -29.85 3.11
N GLU A 203 -0.70 -30.56 2.88
CA GLU A 203 -0.57 -31.92 3.32
C GLU A 203 -0.78 -31.83 4.83
N PRO A 204 -1.77 -32.56 5.37
CA PRO A 204 -1.99 -32.57 6.79
C PRO A 204 -0.65 -32.94 7.41
N LYS A 205 -0.01 -31.96 8.09
CA LYS A 205 1.19 -32.24 8.87
C LYS A 205 0.77 -33.34 9.81
N GLU A 206 1.27 -34.55 9.58
CA GLU A 206 1.02 -35.67 10.46
C GLU A 206 1.27 -35.17 11.88
N PRO A 207 0.33 -35.39 12.82
CA PRO A 207 0.47 -34.88 14.16
C PRO A 207 1.82 -35.38 14.68
N ILE A 208 2.74 -34.44 14.94
CA ILE A 208 4.04 -34.73 15.51
C ILE A 208 3.77 -35.62 16.72
N GLN A 209 4.17 -36.89 16.63
CA GLN A 209 3.93 -37.87 17.68
C GLN A 209 4.76 -37.43 18.89
N LYS A 210 4.15 -36.61 19.75
CA LYS A 210 4.75 -36.09 20.98
C LYS A 210 5.34 -37.23 21.82
N GLN A 211 4.71 -38.40 21.75
CA GLN A 211 5.12 -39.64 22.41
C GLN A 211 6.52 -40.12 21.98
N ALA A 212 6.85 -40.12 20.68
CA ALA A 212 8.16 -40.55 20.18
C ALA A 212 9.30 -39.58 20.56
N ILE A 213 8.98 -38.29 20.74
CA ILE A 213 9.93 -37.28 21.19
C ILE A 213 10.16 -37.39 22.70
N THR A 214 9.12 -37.65 23.51
CA THR A 214 9.27 -37.95 24.94
C THR A 214 10.05 -39.23 25.19
N GLU A 215 9.80 -40.31 24.45
CA GLU A 215 10.54 -41.56 24.61
C GLU A 215 12.01 -41.43 24.20
N LYS A 216 12.32 -40.66 23.15
CA LYS A 216 13.71 -40.34 22.80
C LYS A 216 14.38 -39.43 23.84
N LEU A 217 13.64 -38.46 24.41
CA LEU A 217 14.13 -37.62 25.51
C LEU A 217 14.36 -38.41 26.79
N ASP A 218 13.56 -39.43 27.08
CA ASP A 218 13.71 -40.26 28.27
C ASP A 218 14.81 -41.31 28.12
N LYS A 219 15.04 -41.83 26.90
CA LYS A 219 16.22 -42.64 26.57
C LYS A 219 17.52 -41.83 26.66
N LEU A 220 17.53 -40.59 26.16
CA LEU A 220 18.69 -39.68 26.28
C LEU A 220 18.99 -39.27 27.74
N LYS A 221 17.98 -39.28 28.63
CA LYS A 221 18.18 -39.09 30.08
C LYS A 221 18.68 -40.36 30.77
N ALA A 222 18.25 -41.54 30.32
CA ALA A 222 18.71 -42.83 30.85
C ALA A 222 20.16 -43.15 30.44
N ASP A 223 20.58 -42.71 29.25
CA ASP A 223 21.94 -42.90 28.72
C ASP A 223 22.95 -41.85 29.26
N GLY A 224 22.56 -41.04 30.24
CA GLY A 224 23.47 -40.18 31.00
C GLY A 224 24.05 -38.96 30.27
N GLN A 225 23.54 -38.60 29.09
CA GLN A 225 24.09 -37.46 28.31
C GLN A 225 23.51 -36.09 28.71
N ILE A 226 22.57 -36.01 29.65
CA ILE A 226 22.06 -34.74 30.18
C ILE A 226 21.85 -34.86 31.70
N SER A 227 22.85 -34.45 32.49
CA SER A 227 22.69 -34.23 33.93
C SER A 227 21.89 -32.93 34.15
N LYS A 228 20.61 -33.06 34.50
CA LYS A 228 19.83 -31.97 35.07
C LYS A 228 20.23 -31.82 36.53
N GLU A 229 20.76 -30.67 36.87
CA GLU A 229 20.22 -29.80 37.91
C GLU A 229 20.87 -28.42 37.76
N THR A 230 20.06 -27.37 37.68
CA THR A 230 20.49 -25.98 37.54
C THR A 230 19.91 -25.16 38.69
N LYS A 231 20.73 -24.32 39.33
CA LYS A 231 20.31 -23.37 40.38
C LYS A 231 20.35 -21.93 39.84
N LEU A 232 19.51 -21.06 40.38
CA LEU A 232 19.50 -19.62 40.08
C LEU A 232 20.64 -18.93 40.85
N CYS A 233 21.49 -18.16 40.16
CA CYS A 233 22.63 -17.48 40.78
C CYS A 233 22.35 -15.97 40.97
N PRO A 234 22.38 -15.46 42.21
CA PRO A 234 22.16 -14.03 42.50
C PRO A 234 23.19 -13.12 41.81
N ASN A 235 24.42 -13.60 41.64
CA ASN A 235 25.54 -12.81 41.09
C ASN A 235 25.54 -12.72 39.56
N LYS A 236 24.57 -13.38 38.89
CA LYS A 236 24.37 -13.36 37.43
C LYS A 236 22.94 -12.92 37.06
N ASN A 237 22.35 -12.02 37.86
CA ASN A 237 20.97 -11.53 37.68
C ASN A 237 19.96 -12.69 37.55
N ASP A 238 20.01 -13.65 38.47
CA ASP A 238 19.09 -14.78 38.55
C ASP A 238 18.97 -15.60 37.25
N LYS A 239 20.09 -15.78 36.56
CA LYS A 239 20.16 -16.71 35.42
C LYS A 239 20.41 -18.15 35.92
N PRO A 240 19.80 -19.17 35.29
CA PRO A 240 20.02 -20.56 35.66
C PRO A 240 21.43 -21.01 35.24
N VAL A 241 22.18 -21.55 36.19
CA VAL A 241 23.54 -22.11 35.99
C VAL A 241 23.60 -23.58 36.45
N PRO A 242 24.46 -24.42 35.85
CA PRO A 242 24.65 -25.81 36.26
C PRO A 242 25.12 -25.92 37.71
N ILE A 243 24.65 -26.91 38.48
CA ILE A 243 25.06 -27.08 39.89
C ILE A 243 26.57 -27.28 40.06
N ALA A 244 27.23 -27.92 39.11
CA ALA A 244 28.68 -28.14 39.13
C ALA A 244 29.50 -26.83 39.24
N ASP A 245 29.00 -25.73 38.68
CA ASP A 245 29.65 -24.41 38.76
C ASP A 245 29.39 -23.70 40.09
N CYS A 246 28.37 -24.14 40.85
CA CYS A 246 27.96 -23.53 42.11
C CYS A 246 28.75 -24.10 43.31
N ASP A 247 29.10 -25.39 43.29
CA ASP A 247 29.87 -26.04 44.36
C ASP A 247 31.31 -25.48 44.47
N LEU A 248 31.87 -25.05 43.34
CA LEU A 248 33.18 -24.38 43.27
C LEU A 248 33.20 -22.98 43.91
N CYS A 249 32.06 -22.27 43.94
CA CYS A 249 31.91 -20.98 44.60
C CYS A 249 31.79 -21.11 46.12
N THR A 250 31.13 -22.16 46.60
CA THR A 250 30.93 -22.42 48.04
C THR A 250 32.23 -22.85 48.73
N ALA A 251 33.09 -23.58 48.02
CA ALA A 251 34.40 -24.03 48.51
C ALA A 251 35.45 -22.90 48.65
N ARG A 252 35.24 -21.74 48.00
CA ARG A 252 36.20 -20.61 47.96
C ARG A 252 35.83 -19.40 48.83
N GLN A 253 34.79 -19.52 49.67
CA GLN A 253 34.27 -18.41 50.52
C GLN A 253 34.03 -17.10 49.75
N GLY A 254 33.58 -17.19 48.49
CA GLY A 254 33.26 -16.01 47.67
C GLY A 254 33.26 -16.31 46.18
N CYS A 255 32.36 -15.67 45.44
CA CYS A 255 32.41 -15.65 43.97
C CYS A 255 33.68 -14.91 43.53
N PRO A 256 34.49 -15.43 42.59
CA PRO A 256 35.58 -14.65 42.02
C PRO A 256 34.97 -13.42 41.33
N ALA A 257 35.29 -12.23 41.83
CA ALA A 257 35.07 -11.00 41.09
C ALA A 257 36.03 -11.03 39.90
N TRP A 258 35.51 -11.46 38.74
CA TRP A 258 36.23 -11.34 37.48
C TRP A 258 36.06 -9.91 36.97
N ALA A 259 37.19 -9.29 36.64
CA ALA A 259 37.23 -8.26 35.60
C ALA A 259 36.82 -8.88 34.26
#